data_AF-A0A7X8LI49-F1
#
_entry.id   AF-A0A7X8LI49-F1
#
_cell.length_a   1.000
_cell.length_b   1.000
_cell.length_c   1.000
_cell.angle_alpha   90.00
_cell.angle_beta   90.00
_cell.angle_gamma   90.00
#
_symmetry.space_group_name_H-M   'P 1'
#
loop_
_entity.id
_entity.type
_entity.pdbx_description
1 polymer ?
#
loop_
_entity_poly.entity_id
_entity_poly.type
_entity_poly.pdbx_seq_one_letter_code
_entity_poly.pdbx_strand_id
1 'polypeptide(L)'
;MKRREIMGVMVALALALPAVANYVQVQNVELRNQQTWAKTVEVAFDLSWENSWRNDLNHDAAWVFIKFKAPTSNHWQHAYLTDADGAINKAPGGVVDLGTSMVGEEERAVGAFIYSANCQTGTVNYTRTRLTWDYG
;
A
#
# COMPACT_ATOMS: atom_id res chain seq x y z
N MET A 1 57.50 23.96 22.42
CA MET A 1 57.16 22.75 21.66
C MET A 1 55.63 22.66 21.58
N LYS A 2 55.00 23.13 20.49
CA LYS A 2 53.53 23.20 20.36
C LYS A 2 53.01 21.88 19.76
N ARG A 3 52.21 21.12 20.51
CA ARG A 3 51.48 19.94 19.98
C ARG A 3 50.37 20.44 19.06
N ARG A 4 50.34 19.95 17.81
CA ARG A 4 49.23 20.16 16.86
C ARG A 4 48.32 18.94 16.97
N GLU A 5 47.11 19.14 17.45
CA GLU A 5 46.07 18.11 17.41
C GLU A 5 45.39 18.16 16.04
N ILE A 6 45.48 17.05 15.29
CA ILE A 6 44.83 16.89 14.00
C ILE A 6 43.42 16.37 14.29
N MET A 7 42.42 17.25 14.20
CA MET A 7 41.01 16.89 14.25
C MET A 7 40.65 16.17 12.95
N GLY A 8 40.58 14.84 12.97
CA GLY A 8 40.12 14.05 11.85
C GLY A 8 38.62 14.23 11.66
N VAL A 9 38.20 14.88 10.59
CA VAL A 9 36.79 14.94 10.18
C VAL A 9 36.41 13.56 9.63
N MET A 10 35.67 12.78 10.43
CA MET A 10 34.99 11.58 9.95
C MET A 10 33.76 12.01 9.13
N VAL A 11 33.94 12.11 7.82
CA VAL A 11 32.81 12.24 6.89
C VAL A 11 32.11 10.88 6.84
N ALA A 12 31.01 10.75 7.58
CA ALA A 12 30.11 9.61 7.44
C ALA A 12 29.40 9.71 6.08
N LEU A 13 29.94 9.01 5.09
CA LEU A 13 29.30 8.84 3.79
C LEU A 13 28.06 7.97 4.00
N ALA A 14 26.88 8.60 4.09
CA ALA A 14 25.60 7.89 4.15
C ALA A 14 25.36 7.17 2.81
N LEU A 15 25.83 5.92 2.74
CA LEU A 15 25.45 4.99 1.69
C LEU A 15 23.93 4.79 1.78
N ALA A 16 23.17 5.44 0.89
CA ALA A 16 21.79 5.09 0.64
C ALA A 16 21.80 3.68 0.01
N LEU A 17 21.74 2.66 0.86
CA LEU A 17 21.53 1.29 0.39
C LEU A 17 20.18 1.26 -0.32
N PRO A 18 20.09 0.75 -1.56
CA PRO A 18 18.81 0.57 -2.21
C PRO A 18 18.00 -0.41 -1.35
N ALA A 19 16.98 0.11 -0.68
CA ALA A 19 16.05 -0.69 0.06
C ALA A 19 15.09 -1.32 -0.94
N VAL A 20 15.44 -2.52 -1.40
CA VAL A 20 14.60 -3.28 -2.32
C VAL A 20 13.60 -4.05 -1.48
N ALA A 21 12.35 -3.56 -1.42
CA ALA A 21 11.23 -4.39 -0.99
C ALA A 21 11.20 -5.62 -1.91
N ASN A 22 11.57 -6.78 -1.37
CA ASN A 22 11.64 -8.02 -2.13
C ASN A 22 10.54 -8.96 -1.65
N TYR A 23 10.13 -9.89 -2.52
CA TYR A 23 9.11 -10.88 -2.20
C TYR A 23 7.75 -10.29 -1.77
N VAL A 24 7.24 -9.32 -2.55
CA VAL A 24 5.84 -8.88 -2.38
C VAL A 24 4.90 -10.05 -2.69
N GLN A 25 4.05 -10.38 -1.73
CA GLN A 25 3.12 -11.48 -1.80
C GLN A 25 1.71 -11.00 -1.46
N VAL A 26 0.74 -11.47 -2.25
CA VAL A 26 -0.69 -11.34 -1.99
C VAL A 26 -1.25 -12.73 -1.82
N GLN A 27 -1.92 -12.99 -0.69
CA GLN A 27 -2.47 -14.30 -0.35
C GLN A 27 -3.90 -14.17 0.18
N ASN A 28 -4.60 -15.31 0.26
CA ASN A 28 -5.91 -15.41 0.91
C ASN A 28 -6.94 -14.38 0.39
N VAL A 29 -6.97 -14.18 -0.93
CA VAL A 29 -7.88 -13.22 -1.57
C VAL A 29 -9.31 -13.77 -1.52
N GLU A 30 -10.23 -12.99 -0.97
CA GLU A 30 -11.66 -13.30 -0.92
C GLU A 30 -12.52 -12.04 -1.01
N LEU A 31 -13.77 -12.21 -1.45
CA LEU A 31 -14.79 -11.16 -1.41
C LEU A 31 -15.63 -11.31 -0.15
N ARG A 32 -15.93 -10.21 0.55
CA ARG A 32 -16.73 -10.22 1.79
C ARG A 32 -17.67 -9.02 1.87
N ASN A 33 -18.63 -9.12 2.78
CA ASN A 33 -19.47 -8.00 3.24
C ASN A 33 -20.15 -7.20 2.12
N GLN A 34 -20.55 -7.88 1.04
CA GLN A 34 -21.22 -7.23 -0.09
C GLN A 34 -22.47 -6.47 0.37
N GLN A 35 -22.52 -5.18 0.06
CA GLN A 35 -23.67 -4.31 0.29
C GLN A 35 -24.37 -4.06 -1.05
N THR A 36 -25.43 -4.82 -1.32
CA THR A 36 -26.14 -4.73 -2.62
C THR A 36 -26.82 -3.39 -2.85
N TRP A 37 -27.26 -2.70 -1.79
CA TRP A 37 -27.91 -1.40 -1.87
C TRP A 37 -26.91 -0.27 -2.17
N ALA A 38 -25.74 -0.29 -1.53
CA ALA A 38 -24.65 0.67 -1.76
C ALA A 38 -23.80 0.34 -2.99
N LYS A 39 -23.97 -0.88 -3.54
CA LYS A 39 -23.18 -1.45 -4.63
C LYS A 39 -21.68 -1.54 -4.32
N THR A 40 -21.35 -1.89 -3.08
CA THR A 40 -19.96 -2.05 -2.63
C THR A 40 -19.66 -3.48 -2.17
N VAL A 41 -18.42 -3.92 -2.32
CA VAL A 41 -17.92 -5.19 -1.79
C VAL A 41 -16.50 -5.02 -1.26
N GLU A 42 -16.18 -5.69 -0.15
CA GLU A 42 -14.82 -5.70 0.37
C GLU A 42 -14.00 -6.78 -0.35
N VAL A 43 -12.86 -6.39 -0.90
CA VAL A 43 -11.82 -7.32 -1.35
C VAL A 43 -10.83 -7.47 -0.20
N ALA A 44 -10.86 -8.64 0.44
CA ALA A 44 -9.99 -8.98 1.56
C ALA A 44 -8.80 -9.83 1.08
N PHE A 45 -7.62 -9.57 1.64
CA PHE A 45 -6.39 -10.29 1.32
C PHE A 45 -5.34 -10.10 2.42
N ASP A 46 -4.30 -10.94 2.39
CA ASP A 46 -3.08 -10.74 3.15
C ASP A 46 -2.00 -10.16 2.22
N LEU A 47 -1.27 -9.15 2.69
CA LEU A 47 -0.18 -8.52 1.97
C LEU A 47 1.10 -8.55 2.81
N SER A 48 2.18 -9.05 2.24
CA SER A 48 3.48 -9.09 2.91
C SER A 48 4.63 -8.85 1.95
N TRP A 49 5.74 -8.34 2.48
CA TRP A 49 7.01 -8.29 1.76
C TRP A 49 8.17 -8.16 2.75
N GLU A 50 9.36 -8.50 2.27
CA GLU A 50 10.61 -8.43 3.03
C GLU A 50 11.34 -7.11 2.78
N ASN A 51 12.25 -6.75 3.68
CA ASN A 51 13.06 -5.53 3.63
C ASN A 51 12.23 -4.24 3.55
N SER A 52 11.02 -4.26 4.13
CA SER A 52 10.27 -3.05 4.38
C SER A 52 11.00 -2.14 5.34
N TRP A 53 10.80 -0.84 5.17
CA TRP A 53 11.46 0.16 5.98
C TRP A 53 10.62 1.44 6.07
N ARG A 54 10.59 2.03 7.25
CA ARG A 54 10.04 3.36 7.50
C ARG A 54 10.87 4.07 8.56
N ASN A 55 11.18 5.32 8.30
CA ASN A 55 11.68 6.27 9.30
C ASN A 55 10.80 7.52 9.32
N ASP A 56 11.22 8.55 10.06
CA ASP A 56 10.44 9.78 10.23
C ASP A 56 10.31 10.62 8.95
N LEU A 57 11.15 10.35 7.94
CA LEU A 57 11.22 11.12 6.69
C LEU A 57 10.70 10.35 5.47
N ASN A 58 11.05 9.08 5.36
CA ASN A 58 10.83 8.27 4.17
C ASN A 58 10.38 6.84 4.54
N HIS A 59 9.70 6.19 3.61
CA HIS A 59 9.24 4.82 3.75
C HIS A 59 9.05 4.16 2.39
N ASP A 60 8.99 2.84 2.38
CA ASP A 60 8.46 2.08 1.26
C ASP A 60 6.95 1.87 1.34
N ALA A 61 6.35 1.56 0.20
CA ALA A 61 4.92 1.29 0.06
C ALA A 61 4.65 0.33 -1.10
N ALA A 62 3.57 -0.45 -0.99
CA ALA A 62 3.01 -1.20 -2.10
C ALA A 62 1.83 -0.43 -2.71
N TRP A 63 1.84 -0.25 -4.03
CA TRP A 63 0.67 0.24 -4.76
C TRP A 63 -0.24 -0.94 -5.15
N VAL A 64 -1.43 -0.99 -4.56
CA VAL A 64 -2.39 -2.09 -4.76
C VAL A 64 -3.60 -1.58 -5.53
N PHE A 65 -3.99 -2.28 -6.59
CA PHE A 65 -5.18 -2.00 -7.39
C PHE A 65 -5.89 -3.32 -7.73
N ILE A 66 -7.19 -3.24 -8.02
CA ILE A 66 -8.01 -4.42 -8.28
C ILE A 66 -8.42 -4.45 -9.75
N LYS A 67 -8.32 -5.64 -10.35
CA LYS A 67 -8.84 -5.93 -11.68
C LYS A 67 -9.91 -7.01 -11.54
N PHE A 68 -10.99 -6.86 -12.29
CA PHE A 68 -12.07 -7.85 -12.35
C PHE A 68 -12.42 -8.19 -13.80
N LYS A 69 -13.06 -9.33 -14.00
CA LYS A 69 -13.65 -9.72 -15.28
C LYS A 69 -15.12 -10.01 -15.06
N ALA A 70 -16.00 -9.21 -15.67
CA ALA A 70 -17.44 -9.42 -15.58
C ALA A 70 -17.83 -10.77 -16.23
N PRO A 71 -18.89 -11.45 -15.76
CA PRO A 71 -19.27 -12.78 -16.25
C PRO A 71 -19.45 -12.90 -17.77
N THR A 72 -19.87 -11.81 -18.41
CA THR A 72 -20.11 -11.73 -19.87
C THR A 72 -18.99 -11.06 -20.65
N SER A 73 -17.91 -10.63 -19.97
CA SER A 73 -16.80 -9.89 -20.58
C SER A 73 -15.57 -10.77 -20.77
N ASN A 74 -14.91 -10.62 -21.91
CA ASN A 74 -13.60 -11.22 -22.15
C ASN A 74 -12.42 -10.33 -21.70
N HIS A 75 -12.70 -9.09 -21.28
CA HIS A 75 -11.69 -8.10 -20.94
C HIS A 75 -11.61 -7.87 -19.43
N TRP A 76 -10.40 -7.65 -18.92
CA TRP A 76 -10.19 -7.19 -17.56
C TRP A 76 -10.52 -5.71 -17.44
N GLN A 77 -11.27 -5.37 -16.41
CA GLN A 77 -11.68 -4.01 -16.08
C GLN A 77 -11.03 -3.58 -14.75
N HIS A 78 -10.89 -2.27 -14.55
CA HIS A 78 -10.36 -1.70 -13.32
C HIS A 78 -11.50 -1.52 -12.31
N ALA A 79 -11.32 -2.04 -11.09
CA ALA A 79 -12.25 -1.81 -9.99
C ALA A 79 -11.87 -0.51 -9.27
N TYR A 80 -12.83 0.39 -9.11
CA TYR A 80 -12.61 1.66 -8.43
C TYR A 80 -12.91 1.53 -6.94
N LEU A 81 -12.04 2.06 -6.11
CA LEU A 81 -12.21 2.04 -4.66
C LEU A 81 -13.12 3.19 -4.22
N THR A 82 -13.66 3.08 -3.00
CA THR A 82 -14.44 4.16 -2.39
C THR A 82 -14.14 4.26 -0.90
N ASP A 83 -14.24 5.46 -0.35
CA ASP A 83 -14.25 5.77 1.09
C ASP A 83 -15.62 6.28 1.56
N ALA A 84 -16.64 6.26 0.69
CA ALA A 84 -17.99 6.68 1.01
C ALA A 84 -18.71 5.71 1.97
N ASP A 85 -19.75 6.21 2.65
CA ASP A 85 -20.77 5.45 3.37
C ASP A 85 -20.25 4.31 4.29
N GLY A 86 -19.15 4.57 5.01
CA GLY A 86 -18.60 3.60 5.96
C GLY A 86 -17.77 2.49 5.31
N ALA A 87 -17.35 2.66 4.06
CA ALA A 87 -16.37 1.81 3.39
C ALA A 87 -15.14 1.54 4.27
N ILE A 88 -14.70 0.28 4.26
CA ILE A 88 -13.56 -0.17 5.05
C ILE A 88 -12.36 -0.35 4.12
N ASN A 89 -11.41 0.57 4.23
CA ASN A 89 -10.08 0.47 3.63
C ASN A 89 -9.06 0.37 4.77
N LYS A 90 -8.54 -0.83 5.04
CA LYS A 90 -7.73 -1.08 6.23
C LYS A 90 -6.66 -2.13 6.00
N ALA A 91 -5.45 -1.86 6.46
CA ALA A 91 -4.36 -2.82 6.61
C ALA A 91 -3.93 -2.84 8.09
N PRO A 92 -4.21 -3.89 8.88
CA PRO A 92 -3.77 -3.96 10.27
C PRO A 92 -2.24 -3.82 10.41
N GLY A 93 -1.78 -2.84 11.18
CA GLY A 93 -0.34 -2.51 11.32
C GLY A 93 0.22 -1.63 10.19
N GLY A 94 -0.58 -1.37 9.15
CA GLY A 94 -0.28 -0.47 8.06
C GLY A 94 -1.23 0.73 8.02
N VAL A 95 -0.95 1.60 7.06
CA VAL A 95 -1.80 2.68 6.60
C VAL A 95 -2.25 2.33 5.19
N VAL A 96 -3.49 2.70 4.86
CA VAL A 96 -4.04 2.60 3.50
C VAL A 96 -4.36 4.01 3.07
N ASP A 97 -3.74 4.43 1.97
CA ASP A 97 -3.92 5.77 1.38
C ASP A 97 -4.45 5.60 -0.05
N LEU A 98 -5.69 6.03 -0.29
CA LEU A 98 -6.33 5.87 -1.59
C LEU A 98 -5.72 6.85 -2.60
N GLY A 99 -5.25 6.34 -3.73
CA GLY A 99 -4.79 7.19 -4.82
C GLY A 99 -5.90 7.41 -5.84
N THR A 100 -6.23 8.67 -6.11
CA THR A 100 -7.22 9.08 -7.09
C THR A 100 -6.57 9.48 -8.42
N SER A 101 -7.34 9.33 -9.50
CA SER A 101 -6.98 9.85 -10.81
C SER A 101 -8.23 10.20 -11.59
N MET A 102 -8.11 11.15 -12.53
CA MET A 102 -9.18 11.45 -13.48
C MET A 102 -9.32 10.31 -14.49
N VAL A 103 -10.50 9.68 -14.51
CA VAL A 103 -10.86 8.65 -15.47
C VAL A 103 -12.09 9.10 -16.23
N GLY A 104 -11.88 9.51 -17.48
CA GLY A 104 -12.91 10.25 -18.21
C GLY A 104 -13.09 11.64 -17.58
N GLU A 105 -14.32 11.97 -17.20
CA GLU A 105 -14.68 13.25 -16.58
C GLU A 105 -14.83 13.17 -15.05
N GLU A 106 -14.54 12.01 -14.45
CA GLU A 106 -14.73 11.76 -13.02
C GLU A 106 -13.40 11.45 -12.33
N GLU A 107 -13.23 11.97 -11.10
CA GLU A 107 -12.15 11.54 -10.22
C GLU A 107 -12.54 10.20 -9.57
N ARG A 108 -11.66 9.20 -9.70
CA ARG A 108 -11.90 7.86 -9.17
C ARG A 108 -10.68 7.36 -8.40
N ALA A 109 -10.90 6.64 -7.30
CA ALA A 109 -9.82 5.96 -6.58
C ALA A 109 -9.39 4.71 -7.38
N VAL A 110 -8.19 4.75 -7.93
CA VAL A 110 -7.64 3.73 -8.87
C VAL A 110 -6.68 2.75 -8.20
N GLY A 111 -6.61 2.79 -6.88
CA GLY A 111 -5.75 1.94 -6.07
C GLY A 111 -5.45 2.58 -4.73
N ALA A 112 -4.56 1.95 -3.98
CA ALA A 112 -4.13 2.45 -2.69
C ALA A 112 -2.63 2.18 -2.48
N PHE A 113 -1.94 3.13 -1.87
CA PHE A 113 -0.67 2.86 -1.22
C PHE A 113 -0.92 2.19 0.12
N ILE A 114 -0.22 1.09 0.36
CA ILE A 114 -0.23 0.38 1.65
C ILE A 114 1.20 0.35 2.18
N TYR A 115 1.40 0.88 3.38
CA TYR A 115 2.72 1.04 4.00
C TYR A 115 2.66 0.96 5.53
N SER A 116 3.82 0.84 6.19
CA SER A 116 3.86 0.67 7.65
C SER A 116 3.37 1.92 8.39
N ALA A 117 2.58 1.73 9.43
CA ALA A 117 2.06 2.84 10.24
C ALA A 117 3.14 3.50 11.12
N ASN A 118 4.18 2.76 11.50
CA ASN A 118 5.24 3.22 12.39
C ASN A 118 6.62 2.94 11.79
N CYS A 119 7.64 3.63 12.30
CA CYS A 119 9.04 3.39 11.96
C CYS A 119 9.42 1.93 12.26
N GLN A 120 9.95 1.24 11.26
CA GLN A 120 10.31 -0.17 11.34
C GLN A 120 11.30 -0.53 10.23
N THR A 121 11.99 -1.66 10.40
CA THR A 121 12.70 -2.35 9.33
C THR A 121 12.44 -3.85 9.42
N GLY A 122 12.43 -4.53 8.27
CA GLY A 122 12.31 -5.98 8.19
C GLY A 122 11.10 -6.43 7.39
N THR A 123 10.50 -7.55 7.79
CA THR A 123 9.34 -8.11 7.08
C THR A 123 8.05 -7.50 7.61
N VAL A 124 7.17 -7.07 6.71
CA VAL A 124 5.81 -6.66 7.07
C VAL A 124 4.81 -7.72 6.65
N ASN A 125 3.74 -7.85 7.43
CA ASN A 125 2.63 -8.73 7.12
C ASN A 125 1.32 -8.07 7.59
N TYR A 126 0.55 -7.56 6.62
CA TYR A 126 -0.75 -6.94 6.83
C TYR A 126 -1.84 -7.96 6.55
N THR A 127 -2.10 -8.81 7.54
CA THR A 127 -3.18 -9.80 7.45
C THR A 127 -4.55 -9.15 7.50
N ARG A 128 -5.55 -9.73 6.82
CA ARG A 128 -6.92 -9.22 6.74
C ARG A 128 -6.98 -7.77 6.25
N THR A 129 -6.11 -7.43 5.32
CA THR A 129 -6.20 -6.17 4.58
C THR A 129 -7.51 -6.17 3.80
N ARG A 130 -8.17 -5.02 3.73
CA ARG A 130 -9.44 -4.83 3.02
C ARG A 130 -9.41 -3.54 2.24
N LEU A 131 -9.89 -3.62 1.00
CA LEU A 131 -10.21 -2.46 0.17
C LEU A 131 -11.66 -2.57 -0.28
N THR A 132 -12.41 -1.48 -0.18
CA THR A 132 -13.82 -1.48 -0.58
C THR A 132 -13.93 -1.08 -2.05
N TRP A 133 -14.36 -2.04 -2.87
CA TRP A 133 -14.64 -1.84 -4.28
C TRP A 133 -16.07 -1.32 -4.45
N ASP A 134 -16.20 -0.18 -5.13
CA ASP A 134 -17.46 0.30 -5.69
C ASP A 134 -17.70 -0.34 -7.07
N TYR A 135 -18.63 -1.28 -7.12
CA TYR A 135 -19.00 -1.98 -8.36
C TYR A 135 -20.21 -1.34 -9.07
N GLY A 136 -20.61 -0.15 -8.62
CA GLY A 136 -21.92 0.42 -8.86
C GLY A 136 -22.09 1.41 -9.98
#